data_AF-A0A8T6YC66-F1
#
_entry.id   AF-A0A8T6YC66-F1
#
_cell.length_a   1.000
_cell.length_b   1.000
_cell.length_c   1.000
_cell.angle_alpha   90.00
_cell.angle_beta   90.00
_cell.angle_gamma   90.00
#
_symmetry.space_group_name_H-M   'P 1'
#
loop_
_entity.id
_entity.type
_entity.pdbx_description
1 polymer ?
#
loop_
_entity_poly.entity_id
_entity_poly.type
_entity_poly.pdbx_seq_one_letter_code
_entity_poly.pdbx_strand_id
1 'polypeptide(L)'
;MEEVKPKPEKDKVLADLERMLEGLSENSKQPILELIRKRKVELGLISSDLPNAGYKLRKRKAQPAHRTDKINREASKDSLRKIALGVGRISETRETTSQDIDVKDEPLKKDKKALEEVDSYKY
;
A
#
# COMPACT_ATOMS: atom_id res chain seq x y z
N MET A 1 16.62 -16.49 6.19
CA MET A 1 17.23 -15.57 7.17
C MET A 1 17.10 -14.20 6.57
N GLU A 2 16.22 -13.34 7.11
CA GLU A 2 16.14 -11.95 6.64
C GLU A 2 17.37 -11.19 7.11
N GLU A 3 18.12 -10.61 6.18
CA GLU A 3 19.24 -9.71 6.47
C GLU A 3 18.69 -8.44 7.14
N VAL A 4 18.80 -8.37 8.47
CA VAL A 4 18.62 -7.14 9.23
C VAL A 4 19.84 -6.26 8.95
N LYS A 5 19.72 -5.37 7.96
CA LYS A 5 20.72 -4.33 7.70
C LYS A 5 20.94 -3.51 8.97
N PRO A 6 22.18 -3.20 9.37
CA PRO A 6 22.42 -2.35 10.52
C PRO A 6 21.89 -0.95 10.20
N LYS A 7 20.93 -0.46 10.98
CA LYS A 7 20.56 0.96 11.07
C LYS A 7 21.33 1.53 12.27
N PRO A 8 22.59 2.00 12.15
CA PRO A 8 23.45 2.10 13.33
C PRO A 8 23.40 3.48 14.00
N GLU A 9 22.93 4.52 13.33
CA GLU A 9 23.06 5.89 13.87
C GLU A 9 21.80 6.40 14.58
N LYS A 10 20.61 6.10 14.03
CA LYS A 10 19.35 6.61 14.58
C LYS A 10 19.01 6.01 15.93
N ASP A 11 19.44 4.78 16.17
CA ASP A 11 19.20 4.08 17.44
C ASP A 11 20.05 4.69 18.56
N LYS A 12 21.29 5.08 18.25
CA LYS A 12 22.23 5.67 19.21
C LYS A 12 21.74 7.02 19.75
N VAL A 13 21.23 7.89 18.88
CA VAL A 13 20.71 9.20 19.29
C VAL A 13 19.51 9.07 20.24
N LEU A 14 18.60 8.14 19.95
CA LEU A 14 17.43 7.89 20.78
C LEU A 14 17.82 7.28 22.15
N ALA A 15 18.81 6.39 22.18
CA ALA A 15 19.35 5.84 23.42
C ALA A 15 20.06 6.91 24.27
N ASP A 16 20.82 7.81 23.65
CA ASP A 16 21.46 8.93 24.34
C ASP A 16 20.43 9.89 24.94
N LEU A 17 19.32 10.15 24.22
CA LEU A 17 18.20 10.93 24.76
C LEU A 17 17.55 10.25 25.96
N GLU A 18 17.31 8.95 25.91
CA GLU A 18 16.78 8.19 27.05
C GLU A 18 17.69 8.31 28.29
N ARG A 19 19.01 8.24 28.09
CA ARG A 19 19.99 8.44 29.17
C ARG A 19 19.95 9.86 29.74
N MET A 20 19.81 10.89 28.90
CA MET A 20 19.70 12.28 29.35
C MET A 20 18.43 12.53 30.19
N LEU A 21 17.37 11.75 29.95
CA LEU A 21 16.09 11.86 30.65
C LEU A 21 16.07 11.17 32.01
N GLU A 22 17.07 10.36 32.38
CA GLU A 22 17.13 9.66 33.67
C GLU A 22 17.21 10.61 34.87
N GLY A 23 17.74 11.82 34.70
CA GLY A 23 17.85 12.83 35.75
C GLY A 23 16.61 13.71 35.97
N LEU A 24 15.55 13.52 35.18
CA LEU A 24 14.32 14.32 35.26
C LEU A 24 13.28 13.65 36.17
N SER A 25 12.34 14.45 36.68
CA SER A 25 11.19 13.90 37.42
C SER A 25 10.27 13.12 36.48
N GLU A 26 9.63 12.06 36.99
CA GLU A 26 8.79 11.16 36.17
C GLU A 26 7.70 11.92 35.39
N ASN A 27 7.11 12.95 35.99
CA ASN A 27 6.06 13.74 35.33
C ASN A 27 6.56 14.52 34.11
N SER A 28 7.79 15.05 34.14
CA SER A 28 8.36 15.76 32.99
C SER A 28 8.99 14.81 31.97
N LYS A 29 9.45 13.65 32.44
CA LYS A 29 10.05 12.58 31.63
C LYS A 29 9.03 11.87 30.74
N GLN A 30 7.85 11.57 31.27
CA GLN A 30 6.83 10.76 30.60
C GLN A 30 6.41 11.26 29.21
N PRO A 31 6.09 12.55 28.99
CA PRO A 31 5.71 13.02 27.65
C PRO A 31 6.86 12.88 26.64
N ILE A 32 8.11 13.02 27.08
CA ILE A 32 9.29 12.91 26.20
C ILE A 32 9.55 11.44 25.86
N LEU A 33 9.42 10.53 26.83
CA LEU A 33 9.51 9.09 26.58
C LEU A 33 8.44 8.60 25.58
N GLU A 34 7.22 9.14 25.68
CA GLU A 34 6.15 8.79 24.73
C GLU A 34 6.51 9.22 23.30
N LEU A 35 7.10 10.39 23.12
CA LEU A 35 7.61 10.86 21.82
C LEU A 35 8.74 9.96 21.29
N ILE A 36 9.68 9.57 22.15
CA ILE A 36 10.76 8.65 21.78
C ILE A 36 10.17 7.30 21.34
N ARG A 37 9.20 6.76 22.07
CA ARG A 37 8.52 5.49 21.72
C ARG A 37 7.81 5.59 20.38
N LYS A 38 7.06 6.67 20.13
CA LYS A 38 6.40 6.92 18.82
C LYS A 38 7.44 6.94 17.70
N ARG A 39 8.56 7.63 17.89
CA ARG A 39 9.64 7.68 16.90
C ARG A 39 10.30 6.33 16.66
N LYS A 40 10.51 5.53 17.71
CA LYS A 40 11.03 4.16 17.59
C LYS A 40 10.08 3.27 16.77
N VAL A 41 8.77 3.41 16.96
CA VAL A 41 7.76 2.72 16.14
C VAL A 41 7.83 3.17 14.68
N GLU A 42 7.87 4.48 14.40
CA GLU A 42 7.98 5.01 13.02
C GLU A 42 9.25 4.54 12.30
N LEU A 43 10.36 4.42 13.03
CA LEU A 43 11.62 3.94 12.47
C LEU A 43 11.65 2.42 12.27
N GLY A 44 10.62 1.71 12.74
CA GLY A 44 10.52 0.25 12.72
C GLY A 44 11.49 -0.43 13.69
N LEU A 45 11.91 0.27 14.75
CA LEU A 45 12.80 -0.26 15.79
C LEU A 45 12.01 -1.04 16.85
N ILE A 46 10.73 -0.67 17.05
CA ILE A 46 9.80 -1.34 17.96
C ILE A 46 8.49 -1.61 17.22
N SER A 47 7.85 -2.74 17.51
CA SER A 47 6.51 -3.07 17.01
C SER A 47 5.46 -2.11 17.60
N SER A 48 4.57 -1.58 16.76
CA SER A 48 3.40 -0.84 17.26
C SER A 48 2.45 -1.79 17.99
N ASP A 49 1.98 -1.41 19.18
CA ASP A 49 0.88 -2.11 19.86
C ASP A 49 -0.49 -1.86 19.20
N LEU A 50 -0.54 -0.87 18.31
CA LEU A 50 -1.74 -0.55 17.55
C LEU A 50 -2.07 -1.70 16.58
N PRO A 51 -3.34 -2.10 16.48
CA PRO A 51 -3.75 -3.08 15.48
C PRO A 51 -3.41 -2.54 14.10
N ASN A 52 -2.91 -3.40 13.22
CA ASN A 52 -2.63 -3.03 11.84
C ASN A 52 -3.91 -2.46 11.21
N ALA A 53 -3.92 -1.15 10.97
CA ALA A 53 -5.03 -0.44 10.37
C ALA A 53 -5.10 -0.80 8.89
N GLY A 54 -5.73 -1.93 8.58
CA GLY A 54 -5.90 -2.41 7.23
C GLY A 54 -7.06 -3.38 7.10
N TYR A 55 -7.88 -3.19 6.07
CA TYR A 55 -8.87 -4.18 5.66
C TYR A 55 -8.13 -5.43 5.18
N LYS A 56 -8.20 -6.53 5.94
CA LYS A 56 -7.73 -7.84 5.46
C LYS A 56 -8.70 -8.30 4.37
N LEU A 57 -8.28 -8.22 3.11
CA LEU A 57 -9.03 -8.83 2.01
C LEU A 57 -9.21 -10.32 2.32
N ARG A 58 -10.46 -10.78 2.39
CA ARG A 58 -10.76 -12.21 2.51
C ARG A 58 -10.10 -12.92 1.33
N LYS A 59 -9.05 -13.69 1.60
CA LYS A 59 -8.46 -14.58 0.60
C LYS A 59 -9.55 -15.55 0.18
N ARG A 60 -10.10 -15.37 -1.02
CA ARG A 60 -10.95 -16.40 -1.63
C ARG A 60 -10.10 -17.66 -1.69
N LYS A 61 -10.64 -18.79 -1.22
CA LYS A 61 -10.01 -20.10 -1.46
C LYS A 61 -9.80 -20.18 -2.97
N ALA A 62 -8.55 -20.18 -3.40
CA ALA A 62 -8.24 -20.31 -4.81
C ALA A 62 -8.87 -21.62 -5.27
N GLN A 63 -9.90 -21.54 -6.11
CA GLN A 63 -10.23 -22.71 -6.91
C GLN A 63 -9.00 -22.97 -7.78
N PRO A 64 -8.57 -24.24 -7.93
CA PRO A 64 -7.47 -24.57 -8.82
C PRO A 64 -7.78 -23.97 -10.18
N ALA A 65 -6.91 -23.08 -10.67
CA ALA A 65 -7.07 -22.44 -11.96
C ALA A 65 -7.23 -23.53 -13.02
N HIS A 66 -8.46 -23.71 -13.47
CA HIS A 66 -8.80 -24.68 -14.51
C HIS A 66 -8.10 -24.25 -15.79
N ARG A 67 -7.02 -24.97 -16.16
CA ARG A 67 -6.54 -25.27 -17.53
C ARG A 67 -6.37 -24.13 -18.56
N THR A 68 -6.67 -22.86 -18.27
CA THR A 68 -6.60 -21.73 -19.21
C THR A 68 -5.26 -21.01 -19.19
N ASP A 69 -4.43 -21.25 -18.18
CA ASP A 69 -3.12 -20.60 -18.05
C ASP A 69 -2.15 -20.95 -19.18
N LYS A 70 -2.28 -22.13 -19.80
CA LYS A 70 -1.44 -22.51 -20.96
C LYS A 70 -1.77 -21.68 -22.20
N ILE A 71 -3.05 -21.42 -22.46
CA ILE A 71 -3.53 -20.68 -23.63
C ILE A 71 -3.06 -19.21 -23.56
N ASN A 72 -3.12 -18.61 -22.37
CA ASN A 72 -2.64 -17.24 -22.16
C ASN A 72 -1.11 -17.12 -22.25
N ARG A 73 -0.37 -18.17 -21.88
CA ARG A 73 1.11 -18.17 -21.91
C ARG A 73 1.66 -18.22 -23.34
N GLU A 74 1.00 -18.95 -24.24
CA GLU A 74 1.39 -19.00 -25.65
C GLU A 74 1.05 -17.68 -26.37
N ALA A 75 -0.16 -17.15 -26.16
CA ALA A 75 -0.57 -15.86 -26.71
C ALA A 75 0.35 -14.70 -26.24
N SER A 76 0.79 -14.74 -24.97
CA SER A 76 1.73 -13.76 -24.41
C SER A 76 3.10 -13.78 -25.10
N LYS A 77 3.64 -14.98 -25.38
CA LYS A 77 4.93 -15.13 -26.09
C LYS A 77 4.87 -14.61 -27.52
N ASP A 78 3.77 -14.84 -28.22
CA ASP A 78 3.60 -14.34 -29.59
C ASP A 78 3.43 -12.82 -29.64
N SER A 79 2.76 -12.22 -28.64
CA SER A 79 2.69 -10.76 -28.52
C SER A 79 4.07 -10.14 -28.33
N LEU A 80 4.92 -10.75 -27.48
CA LEU A 80 6.27 -10.30 -27.22
C LEU A 80 7.15 -10.40 -28.46
N ARG A 81 7.02 -11.46 -29.27
CA ARG A 81 7.71 -11.58 -30.56
C ARG A 81 7.27 -10.49 -31.54
N LYS A 82 5.97 -10.21 -31.64
CA LYS A 82 5.44 -9.15 -32.52
C LYS A 82 5.96 -7.77 -32.11
N ILE A 83 6.02 -7.48 -30.81
CA ILE A 83 6.57 -6.23 -30.28
C ILE A 83 8.06 -6.15 -30.61
N ALA A 84 8.84 -7.20 -30.34
CA ALA A 84 10.27 -7.23 -30.63
C ALA A 84 10.60 -7.02 -32.12
N LEU A 85 9.77 -7.55 -33.03
CA LEU A 85 9.90 -7.32 -34.48
C LEU A 85 9.59 -5.87 -34.90
N GLY A 86 8.87 -5.11 -34.07
CA GLY A 86 8.54 -3.70 -34.29
C GLY A 86 9.49 -2.71 -33.63
N VAL A 87 10.34 -3.14 -32.69
CA VAL A 87 11.33 -2.26 -32.04
C VAL A 87 12.35 -1.80 -33.09
N GLY A 88 12.42 -0.48 -33.34
CA GLY A 88 13.33 0.13 -34.32
C GLY A 88 12.71 0.35 -35.72
N ARG A 89 11.47 -0.11 -35.98
CA ARG A 89 10.72 0.23 -37.19
C ARG A 89 9.74 1.36 -36.89
N ILE A 90 10.00 2.56 -37.42
CA ILE A 90 9.02 3.65 -37.41
C ILE A 90 8.07 3.39 -38.57
N SER A 91 6.91 2.79 -38.32
CA SER A 91 5.81 2.87 -39.27
C SER A 91 5.16 4.24 -39.08
N GLU A 92 5.19 5.11 -40.09
CA GLU A 92 4.33 6.30 -40.12
C GLU A 92 2.90 5.87 -39.79
N THR A 93 2.38 6.42 -38.69
CA THR A 93 0.99 6.19 -38.32
C THR A 93 0.15 6.89 -39.37
N ARG A 94 -0.51 6.11 -40.23
CA ARG A 94 -1.58 6.65 -41.08
C ARG A 94 -2.60 7.29 -40.15
N GLU A 95 -2.66 8.62 -40.21
CA GLU A 95 -3.69 9.51 -39.69
C GLU A 95 -4.63 8.84 -38.70
N THR A 96 -4.25 8.87 -37.42
CA THR A 96 -5.24 8.63 -36.36
C THR A 96 -6.16 9.85 -36.36
N THR A 97 -7.30 9.70 -37.02
CA THR A 97 -8.40 10.65 -36.94
C THR A 97 -8.80 10.71 -35.48
N SER A 98 -8.56 11.85 -34.83
CA SER A 98 -9.10 12.14 -33.51
C SER A 98 -10.63 12.07 -33.62
N GLN A 99 -11.21 10.99 -33.12
CA GLN A 99 -12.66 10.93 -32.96
C GLN A 99 -13.00 11.83 -31.79
N ASP A 100 -13.65 12.95 -32.08
CA ASP A 100 -14.26 13.79 -31.06
C ASP A 100 -15.25 12.92 -30.28
N ILE A 101 -14.90 12.64 -29.03
CA ILE A 101 -15.75 11.86 -28.13
C ILE A 101 -16.86 12.80 -27.69
N ASP A 102 -18.05 12.63 -28.27
CA ASP A 102 -19.26 13.35 -27.85
C ASP A 102 -19.63 12.85 -26.43
N VAL A 103 -19.18 13.60 -25.42
CA VAL A 103 -19.49 13.33 -24.01
C VAL A 103 -20.95 13.68 -23.82
N LYS A 104 -21.83 12.67 -23.88
CA LYS A 104 -23.23 12.85 -23.52
C LYS A 104 -23.31 13.26 -22.05
N ASP A 105 -24.03 14.35 -21.77
CA ASP A 105 -24.35 14.84 -20.42
C ASP A 105 -25.31 13.89 -19.69
N GLU A 106 -24.91 12.65 -19.47
CA GLU A 106 -25.64 11.74 -18.59
C GLU A 106 -25.27 12.05 -17.13
N PRO A 107 -26.25 12.35 -16.26
CA PRO A 107 -25.96 12.64 -14.87
C PRO A 107 -25.41 11.38 -14.19
N LEU A 108 -24.20 11.51 -13.64
CA LEU A 108 -23.51 10.47 -12.89
C LEU A 108 -24.43 9.94 -11.77
N LYS A 109 -24.86 8.67 -11.87
CA LYS A 109 -25.70 8.04 -10.86
C LYS A 109 -24.94 8.01 -9.53
N LYS A 110 -25.44 8.77 -8.55
CA LYS A 110 -24.89 8.77 -7.18
C LYS A 110 -25.36 7.50 -6.48
N ASP A 111 -24.43 6.66 -6.06
CA ASP A 111 -24.74 5.53 -5.20
C ASP A 111 -25.35 6.03 -3.88
N LYS A 112 -26.54 5.53 -3.55
CA LYS A 112 -27.22 5.83 -2.28
C LYS A 112 -26.47 5.11 -1.16
N LYS A 113 -25.84 5.88 -0.26
CA LYS A 113 -25.32 5.33 0.99
C LYS A 113 -26.49 4.83 1.84
N ALA A 114 -26.41 3.59 2.32
CA ALA A 114 -27.36 3.07 3.29
C ALA A 114 -27.18 3.81 4.63
N LEU A 115 -28.27 4.37 5.16
CA LEU A 115 -28.35 4.84 6.54
C LEU A 115 -28.57 3.61 7.42
N GLU A 116 -27.54 3.15 8.11
CA GLU A 116 -27.70 2.25 9.26
C GLU A 116 -27.89 3.11 10.51
N GLU A 117 -29.14 3.43 10.81
CA GLU A 117 -29.56 3.80 12.16
C GLU A 117 -30.00 2.52 12.88
N VAL A 118 -29.18 1.97 13.77
CA VAL A 118 -29.69 1.16 14.89
C VAL A 118 -28.84 1.41 16.14
N ASP A 119 -29.52 1.99 17.11
CA ASP A 119 -29.09 2.32 18.46
C ASP A 119 -28.59 1.06 19.22
N SER A 120 -27.28 0.96 19.46
CA SER A 120 -26.64 -0.23 20.06
C SER A 120 -26.71 -0.28 21.60
N TYR A 121 -27.38 0.67 22.27
CA TYR A 121 -27.50 0.68 23.73
C TYR A 121 -28.73 -0.07 24.23
N LYS A 122 -28.76 -1.38 23.99
CA LYS A 122 -29.47 -2.34 24.85
C LYS A 122 -28.65 -3.62 24.87
N TYR A 123 -27.85 -3.80 25.92
CA TYR A 123 -27.62 -5.02 26.71
C TYR A 123 -26.39 -4.82 27.60
#